data_AF-A0A502BU87-F1
#
_entry.id   AF-A0A502BU87-F1
#
_cell.length_a   1.000
_cell.length_b   1.000
_cell.length_c   1.000
_cell.angle_alpha   90.00
_cell.angle_beta   90.00
_cell.angle_gamma   90.00
#
_symmetry.space_group_name_H-M   'P 1'
#
loop_
_entity.id
_entity.type
_entity.pdbx_description
1 polymer ?
#
loop_
_entity_poly.entity_id
_entity_poly.type
_entity_poly.pdbx_seq_one_letter_code
_entity_poly.pdbx_strand_id
1 'polypeptide(L)'
;TKALMKANYSSERREAIGSLNRGKNLSPETIELMRKAALNREEMSAETRAKVSANSGSAQLFDISSVSGEEFKSPDNIMVTSVTLRTIPVVARFLGCGEKTIRRALSGNGIVKKTWRVSRLGKAK
;
A
#
# COMPACT_ATOMS: atom_id res chain seq x y z
N THR A 1 9.69 -11.71 -11.57
CA THR A 1 8.59 -12.45 -10.92
C THR A 1 9.15 -13.54 -10.01
N LYS A 2 8.38 -14.06 -9.04
CA LYS A 2 8.81 -15.15 -8.11
C LYS A 2 9.37 -16.37 -8.86
N ALA A 3 8.83 -16.67 -10.04
CA ALA A 3 9.31 -17.73 -10.93
C ALA A 3 10.75 -17.50 -11.43
N LEU A 4 11.08 -16.27 -11.87
CA LEU A 4 12.43 -15.91 -12.32
C LEU A 4 13.46 -16.01 -11.19
N MET A 5 13.11 -15.57 -9.97
CA MET A 5 14.00 -15.73 -8.79
C MET A 5 14.25 -17.21 -8.44
N LYS A 6 13.23 -18.06 -8.62
CA LYS A 6 13.35 -19.51 -8.37
C LYS A 6 14.17 -20.20 -9.46
N ALA A 7 14.16 -19.69 -10.68
CA ALA A 7 14.95 -20.18 -11.81
C ALA A 7 16.45 -19.86 -11.68
N ASN A 8 16.81 -18.80 -10.94
CA ASN A 8 18.21 -18.44 -10.71
C ASN A 8 19.02 -19.48 -9.90
N TYR A 9 18.35 -20.46 -9.26
CA TYR A 9 19.00 -21.49 -8.47
C TYR A 9 18.41 -22.87 -8.77
N SER A 10 19.29 -23.86 -8.96
CA SER A 10 18.89 -25.26 -9.12
C SER A 10 18.04 -25.72 -7.93
N SER A 11 17.19 -26.72 -8.18
CA SER A 11 16.41 -27.39 -7.12
C SER A 11 17.33 -27.89 -6.01
N GLU A 12 18.44 -28.54 -6.35
CA GLU A 12 19.36 -29.11 -5.37
C GLU A 12 19.96 -28.02 -4.47
N ARG A 13 20.39 -26.89 -5.05
CA ARG A 13 20.95 -25.79 -4.26
C ARG A 13 19.92 -25.19 -3.30
N ARG A 14 18.66 -25.02 -3.75
CA ARG A 14 17.57 -24.51 -2.92
C ARG A 14 17.25 -25.47 -1.77
N GLU A 15 17.28 -26.77 -2.03
CA GLU A 15 17.04 -27.80 -1.03
C GLU A 15 18.18 -27.90 -0.01
N ALA A 16 19.43 -27.85 -0.45
CA ALA A 16 20.60 -27.84 0.42
C ALA A 16 20.59 -26.64 1.39
N ILE A 17 20.34 -25.42 0.88
CA ILE A 17 20.22 -24.21 1.72
C ILE A 17 19.02 -24.30 2.66
N GLY A 18 17.88 -24.82 2.18
CA GLY A 18 16.69 -25.02 2.99
C GLY A 18 16.96 -25.98 4.15
N SER A 19 17.58 -27.11 3.88
CA SER A 19 17.96 -28.11 4.89
C SER A 19 18.99 -27.57 5.87
N LEU A 20 19.96 -26.76 5.42
CA LEU A 20 20.95 -26.12 6.29
C LEU A 20 20.32 -25.15 7.31
N ASN A 21 19.20 -24.51 6.96
CA ASN A 21 18.53 -23.52 7.82
C ASN A 21 17.35 -24.08 8.61
N ARG A 22 16.85 -25.27 8.24
CA ARG A 22 15.72 -25.90 8.91
C ARG A 22 16.05 -26.17 10.37
N GLY A 23 15.18 -25.72 11.28
CA GLY A 23 15.33 -25.93 12.72
C GLY A 23 16.35 -25.03 13.42
N LYS A 24 17.04 -24.13 12.70
CA LYS A 24 17.91 -23.14 13.35
C LYS A 24 17.07 -22.05 14.01
N ASN A 25 17.32 -21.85 15.30
CA ASN A 25 16.80 -20.71 16.05
C ASN A 25 17.91 -19.67 16.19
N LEU A 26 17.52 -18.40 16.23
CA LEU A 26 18.44 -17.31 16.53
C LEU A 26 18.83 -17.35 18.00
N SER A 27 20.08 -16.99 18.32
CA SER A 27 20.50 -16.84 19.71
C SER A 27 19.76 -15.67 20.38
N PRO A 28 19.55 -15.70 21.70
CA PRO A 28 18.94 -14.58 22.43
C PRO A 28 19.64 -13.24 22.17
N GLU A 29 20.97 -13.26 22.07
CA GLU A 29 21.79 -12.10 21.73
C GLU A 29 21.46 -11.54 20.33
N THR A 30 21.32 -12.42 19.33
CA THR A 30 20.98 -12.01 17.96
C THR A 30 19.58 -11.38 17.91
N ILE A 31 18.64 -11.96 18.64
CA ILE A 31 17.27 -11.44 18.75
C ILE A 31 17.29 -10.03 19.36
N GLU A 32 18.08 -9.81 20.41
CA GLU A 32 18.19 -8.50 21.06
C GLU A 32 18.84 -7.45 20.17
N LEU A 33 19.88 -7.83 19.41
CA LEU A 33 20.50 -6.95 18.41
C LEU A 33 19.50 -6.55 17.32
N MET A 34 18.74 -7.51 16.79
CA MET A 34 17.69 -7.22 15.81
C MET A 34 16.60 -6.29 16.38
N ARG A 35 16.20 -6.49 17.63
CA ARG A 35 15.23 -5.64 18.32
C ARG A 35 15.73 -4.21 18.44
N LYS A 36 16.97 -4.01 18.91
CA LYS A 36 17.59 -2.68 19.03
C LYS A 36 17.73 -2.00 17.67
N ALA A 37 18.19 -2.73 16.66
CA ALA A 37 18.29 -2.20 15.30
C ALA A 37 16.93 -1.79 14.73
N ALA A 38 15.88 -2.57 14.98
CA ALA A 38 14.53 -2.23 14.55
C ALA A 38 13.96 -0.99 15.27
N LEU A 39 14.25 -0.83 16.57
CA LEU A 39 13.81 0.31 17.36
C LEU A 39 14.50 1.62 16.93
N ASN A 40 15.79 1.54 16.58
CA ASN A 40 16.59 2.67 16.15
C ASN A 40 16.44 2.98 14.66
N ARG A 41 15.62 2.23 13.92
CA ARG A 41 15.45 2.40 12.49
C ARG A 41 14.70 3.70 12.20
N GLU A 42 15.29 4.56 11.37
CA GLU A 42 14.63 5.78 10.91
C GLU A 42 13.34 5.49 10.13
N GLU A 43 12.42 6.46 10.18
CA GLU A 43 11.21 6.38 9.39
C GLU A 43 11.53 6.33 7.90
N MET A 44 10.77 5.51 7.17
CA MET A 44 10.88 5.45 5.72
C MET A 44 10.58 6.82 5.10
N SER A 45 11.51 7.29 4.26
CA SER A 45 11.36 8.55 3.52
C SER A 45 10.05 8.59 2.72
N ALA A 46 9.52 9.80 2.52
CA ALA A 46 8.27 9.99 1.79
C ALA A 46 8.37 9.44 0.35
N GLU A 47 9.52 9.60 -0.30
CA GLU A 47 9.78 9.10 -1.65
C GLU A 47 9.76 7.56 -1.70
N THR A 48 10.50 6.89 -0.80
CA THR A 48 10.53 5.43 -0.74
C THR A 48 9.14 4.88 -0.41
N ARG A 49 8.41 5.53 0.50
CA ARG A 49 7.04 5.14 0.85
C ARG A 49 6.09 5.26 -0.34
N ALA A 50 6.24 6.30 -1.16
CA ALA A 50 5.46 6.46 -2.38
C ALA A 50 5.78 5.36 -3.40
N LYS A 51 7.05 5.03 -3.61
CA LYS A 51 7.47 3.92 -4.51
C LYS A 51 6.96 2.56 -4.03
N VAL A 52 7.04 2.27 -2.73
CA VAL A 52 6.52 1.02 -2.15
C VAL A 52 5.01 0.95 -2.29
N SER A 53 4.32 2.06 -2.01
CA SER A 53 2.89 2.19 -2.22
C SER A 53 2.54 1.91 -3.68
N ALA A 54 3.17 2.61 -4.64
CA ALA A 54 3.00 2.46 -6.09
C ALA A 54 3.18 1.01 -6.59
N ASN A 55 4.11 0.25 -6.02
CA ASN A 55 4.42 -1.11 -6.47
C ASN A 55 3.72 -2.23 -5.67
N SER A 56 2.88 -1.90 -4.68
CA SER A 56 2.17 -2.90 -3.88
C SER A 56 1.04 -3.59 -4.68
N GLY A 57 1.25 -4.83 -5.11
CA GLY A 57 0.21 -5.67 -5.76
C GLY A 57 -0.99 -6.02 -4.86
N SER A 58 -1.04 -5.49 -3.64
CA SER A 58 -2.19 -5.61 -2.72
C SER A 58 -2.85 -4.27 -2.42
N ALA A 59 -2.41 -3.19 -3.06
CA ALA A 59 -2.95 -1.86 -2.84
C ALA A 59 -4.42 -1.77 -3.28
N GLN A 60 -5.25 -1.20 -2.42
CA GLN A 60 -6.67 -0.97 -2.70
C GLN A 60 -6.85 0.21 -3.68
N LEU A 61 -7.71 -0.01 -4.67
CA LEU A 61 -8.24 0.99 -5.59
C LEU A 61 -9.53 1.59 -5.03
N PHE A 62 -9.65 2.90 -5.19
CA PHE A 62 -10.79 3.69 -4.75
C PHE A 62 -11.35 4.48 -5.93
N ASP A 63 -12.66 4.41 -6.11
CA ASP A 63 -13.37 5.31 -7.01
C ASP A 63 -13.79 6.56 -6.24
N ILE A 64 -13.57 7.72 -6.86
CA ILE A 64 -13.95 9.03 -6.32
C ILE A 64 -14.83 9.72 -7.34
N SER A 65 -16.01 10.14 -6.91
CA SER A 65 -16.95 10.94 -7.70
C SER A 65 -17.51 12.09 -6.87
N SER A 66 -18.07 13.10 -7.53
CA SER A 66 -18.86 14.13 -6.86
C SER A 66 -20.22 13.56 -6.46
N VAL A 67 -20.76 14.00 -5.33
CA VAL A 67 -22.12 13.62 -4.91
C VAL A 67 -23.17 14.25 -5.82
N SER A 68 -22.88 15.44 -6.36
CA SER A 68 -23.72 16.18 -7.31
C SER A 68 -23.68 15.64 -8.74
N GLY A 69 -22.69 14.80 -9.10
CA GLY A 69 -22.47 14.34 -10.47
C GLY A 69 -21.75 15.37 -11.36
N GLU A 70 -21.34 16.50 -10.81
CA GLU A 70 -20.57 17.52 -11.51
C GLU A 70 -19.16 17.03 -11.84
N GLU A 71 -18.65 17.48 -12.97
CA GLU A 71 -17.27 17.24 -13.38
C GLU A 71 -16.30 18.01 -12.47
N PHE A 72 -15.17 17.37 -12.17
CA PHE A 72 -14.10 17.96 -11.39
C PHE A 72 -12.75 17.68 -12.04
N LYS A 73 -11.74 18.47 -11.66
CA LYS A 73 -10.38 18.27 -12.12
C LYS A 73 -9.76 17.06 -11.43
N SER A 74 -9.34 16.07 -12.24
CA SER A 74 -8.52 14.95 -11.79
C SER A 74 -7.14 15.45 -11.31
N PRO A 75 -6.34 14.60 -10.65
CA PRO A 75 -4.95 14.93 -10.32
C PRO A 75 -4.10 15.34 -11.54
N ASP A 76 -4.48 14.90 -12.73
CA ASP A 76 -3.81 15.21 -14.00
C ASP A 76 -4.39 16.46 -14.68
N ASN A 77 -5.21 17.25 -13.97
CA ASN A 77 -5.92 18.44 -14.46
C ASN A 77 -6.90 18.19 -15.62
N ILE A 78 -7.41 16.96 -15.74
CA ILE A 78 -8.43 16.60 -16.75
C ILE A 78 -9.81 16.68 -16.10
N MET A 79 -10.80 17.24 -16.79
CA MET A 79 -12.19 17.24 -16.31
C MET A 79 -12.77 15.83 -16.41
N VAL A 80 -13.20 15.28 -15.28
CA VAL A 80 -13.75 13.92 -15.17
C VAL A 80 -14.92 13.89 -14.21
N THR A 81 -15.83 12.93 -14.40
CA THR A 81 -16.96 12.66 -13.49
C THR A 81 -16.59 11.68 -12.38
N SER A 82 -15.61 10.82 -12.62
CA SER A 82 -15.00 9.98 -11.60
C SER A 82 -13.50 9.78 -11.84
N VAL A 83 -12.76 9.55 -10.76
CA VAL A 83 -11.33 9.24 -10.81
C VAL A 83 -11.02 8.04 -9.93
N THR A 84 -10.21 7.12 -10.47
CA THR A 84 -9.69 6.00 -9.69
C THR A 84 -8.35 6.37 -9.07
N LEU A 85 -8.28 6.37 -7.74
CA LEU A 85 -7.03 6.60 -7.00
C LEU A 85 -6.60 5.36 -6.25
N ARG A 86 -5.28 5.27 -6.04
CA ARG A 86 -4.65 4.15 -5.36
C ARG A 86 -4.16 4.57 -3.98
N THR A 87 -4.54 3.79 -2.97
CA THR A 87 -4.23 3.99 -1.54
C THR A 87 -4.92 5.17 -0.84
N ILE A 88 -5.18 4.99 0.45
CA ILE A 88 -5.88 5.96 1.30
C ILE A 88 -5.11 7.31 1.40
N PRO A 89 -3.78 7.36 1.56
CA PRO A 89 -3.07 8.64 1.67
C PRO A 89 -3.20 9.53 0.43
N VAL A 90 -3.23 8.94 -0.76
CA VAL A 90 -3.42 9.67 -2.03
C VAL A 90 -4.83 10.23 -2.13
N VAL A 91 -5.84 9.42 -1.80
CA VAL A 91 -7.24 9.85 -1.71
C VAL A 91 -7.40 11.00 -0.71
N ALA A 92 -6.81 10.86 0.47
CA ALA A 92 -6.86 11.87 1.53
C ALA A 92 -6.26 13.20 1.08
N ARG A 93 -5.11 13.17 0.38
CA ARG A 93 -4.46 14.35 -0.19
C ARG A 93 -5.30 15.01 -1.28
N PHE A 94 -5.86 14.22 -2.20
CA PHE A 94 -6.73 14.73 -3.27
C PHE A 94 -7.97 15.43 -2.70
N LEU A 95 -8.59 14.84 -1.67
CA LEU A 95 -9.79 15.40 -1.02
C LEU A 95 -9.47 16.47 0.05
N GLY A 96 -8.19 16.75 0.29
CA GLY A 96 -7.72 17.68 1.32
C GLY A 96 -8.24 17.35 2.72
N CYS A 97 -8.19 16.07 3.12
CA CYS A 97 -8.68 15.61 4.42
C CYS A 97 -7.73 14.58 5.07
N GLY A 98 -7.98 14.22 6.33
CA GLY A 98 -7.18 13.20 7.03
C GLY A 98 -7.54 11.77 6.61
N GLU A 99 -6.56 10.86 6.66
CA GLU A 99 -6.78 9.43 6.34
C GLU A 99 -7.88 8.78 7.19
N LYS A 100 -8.01 9.19 8.46
CA LYS A 100 -9.07 8.71 9.36
C LYS A 100 -10.47 9.03 8.81
N THR A 101 -10.63 10.19 8.19
CA THR A 101 -11.91 10.60 7.58
C THR A 101 -12.27 9.68 6.41
N ILE A 102 -11.30 9.35 5.56
CA ILE A 102 -11.50 8.40 4.46
C ILE A 102 -11.88 7.02 5.00
N ARG A 103 -11.15 6.51 6.01
CA ARG A 103 -11.47 5.22 6.64
C ARG A 103 -12.88 5.19 7.21
N ARG A 104 -13.31 6.25 7.90
CA ARG A 104 -14.66 6.38 8.47
C ARG A 104 -15.74 6.46 7.40
N ALA A 105 -15.49 7.21 6.32
CA ALA A 105 -16.42 7.28 5.19
C ALA A 105 -16.60 5.91 4.54
N LEU A 106 -15.50 5.19 4.30
CA LEU A 106 -15.51 3.84 3.72
C LEU A 106 -16.21 2.78 4.59
N SER A 107 -16.25 2.97 5.92
CA SER A 107 -17.02 2.10 6.83
C SER A 107 -18.49 2.51 6.96
N GLY A 108 -18.86 3.69 6.47
CA GLY A 108 -20.21 4.25 6.58
C GLY A 108 -20.84 4.45 5.20
N ASN A 109 -21.26 5.68 4.91
CA ASN A 109 -22.00 6.04 3.70
C ASN A 109 -21.12 6.37 2.48
N GLY A 110 -19.80 6.29 2.60
CA GLY A 110 -18.86 6.64 1.53
C GLY A 110 -18.76 8.15 1.25
N ILE A 111 -19.38 9.02 2.04
CA ILE A 111 -19.43 10.46 1.77
C ILE A 111 -18.36 11.20 2.58
N VAL A 112 -17.58 12.04 1.90
CA VAL A 112 -16.55 12.90 2.50
C VAL A 112 -16.91 14.36 2.25
N LYS A 113 -16.97 15.15 3.33
CA LYS A 113 -17.29 16.60 3.30
C LYS A 113 -18.62 16.96 2.62
N LYS A 114 -19.57 16.02 2.47
CA LYS A 114 -20.84 16.17 1.71
C LYS A 114 -20.68 16.40 0.20
N THR A 115 -19.46 16.63 -0.28
CA THR A 115 -19.16 16.91 -1.70
C THR A 115 -18.72 15.66 -2.45
N TRP A 116 -18.01 14.75 -1.78
CA TRP A 116 -17.32 13.64 -2.43
C TRP A 116 -17.90 12.30 -2.03
N ARG A 117 -17.98 11.38 -2.99
CA ARG A 117 -18.30 9.97 -2.80
C ARG A 117 -17.04 9.14 -3.05
N VAL A 118 -16.72 8.25 -2.12
CA VAL A 118 -15.57 7.36 -2.18
C VAL A 118 -16.04 5.92 -2.01
N SER A 119 -15.69 5.05 -2.95
CA SER A 119 -16.02 3.62 -2.90
C SER A 119 -14.79 2.73 -3.15
N ARG A 120 -14.85 1.48 -2.68
CA ARG A 120 -13.77 0.49 -2.88
C ARG A 120 -14.03 -0.28 -4.17
N LEU A 121 -13.10 -0.22 -5.13
CA LEU A 121 -13.22 -0.98 -6.39
C LEU A 121 -12.60 -2.38 -6.30
N GLY A 122 -11.50 -2.54 -5.54
CA GLY A 122 -10.79 -3.82 -5.42
C GLY A 122 -9.31 -3.62 -5.18
N LYS A 123 -8.52 -4.70 -5.25
CA LYS A 123 -7.05 -4.63 -5.20
C LYS A 123 -6.49 -4.39 -6.60
N ALA A 124 -5.44 -3.59 -6.71
CA ALA A 124 -4.64 -3.48 -7.92
C ALA A 124 -4.03 -4.86 -8.24
N LYS A 125 -4.40 -5.46 -9.37
CA LYS A 125 -3.80 -6.71 -9.87
C LYS A 125 -2.41 -6.44 -10.44
#